data_AF-A0A2V7UAE6-F1
#
_entry.id   AF-A0A2V7UAE6-F1
#
_cell.length_a   1.000
_cell.length_b   1.000
_cell.length_c   1.000
_cell.angle_alpha   90.00
_cell.angle_beta   90.00
_cell.angle_gamma   90.00
#
_symmetry.space_group_name_H-M   'P 1'
#
loop_
_entity.id
_entity.type
_entity.pdbx_description
1 polymer ?
#
loop_
_entity_poly.entity_id
_entity_poly.type
_entity_poly.pdbx_seq_one_letter_code
_entity_poly.pdbx_strand_id
1 'polypeptide(L)'
;MPPGDLTRPSGGGSPSGPAILDRSRCQVGGVNQNYSSRAGTPYHIQIEDRGPIVDRVSEQEVRRLSLIVYANYGEPNARIVHGADHDFPDLRTHEHNRFIEQKIQELAAQSRQVIEEKEDRYVARIKVLVREYYATKNEATKKEFEQANATFPFVFSRAWMEMKADKSSAAAAPAASPASEAEAPEEIVYPLDDDLRERVIEIERVIIALGQDLARLKQQGGADDIILQTCRKLVIRAKESLSGREPLEFSARRLDMTRGSLMTTWRQVKSRLK
;
A
#
# COMPACT_ATOMS: atom_id res chain seq x y z
N MET A 1 -54.81 58.61 33.73
CA MET A 1 -54.62 57.36 32.95
C MET A 1 -53.74 57.71 31.75
N PRO A 2 -52.42 57.53 31.89
CA PRO A 2 -51.44 58.01 30.91
C PRO A 2 -51.26 57.03 29.73
N PRO A 3 -50.81 57.52 28.56
CA PRO A 3 -50.34 56.70 27.46
C PRO A 3 -48.97 56.08 27.78
N GLY A 4 -48.77 54.85 27.32
CA GLY A 4 -47.62 54.00 27.64
C GLY A 4 -46.28 54.52 27.12
N ASP A 5 -45.31 54.36 28.01
CA ASP A 5 -43.90 54.72 27.93
C ASP A 5 -43.12 53.98 26.84
N LEU A 6 -42.20 54.75 26.25
CA LEU A 6 -40.82 54.42 25.87
C LEU A 6 -40.32 53.00 26.18
N THR A 7 -40.13 52.17 25.15
CA THR A 7 -38.99 51.24 25.10
C THR A 7 -38.46 51.08 23.68
N ARG A 8 -37.46 51.91 23.39
CA ARG A 8 -36.37 51.65 22.45
C ARG A 8 -35.77 50.26 22.73
N PRO A 9 -35.69 49.32 21.78
CA PRO A 9 -34.66 48.30 21.90
C PRO A 9 -33.35 49.02 21.62
N SER A 10 -32.64 49.39 22.69
CA SER A 10 -31.21 49.62 22.63
C SER A 10 -30.61 48.39 21.98
N GLY A 11 -30.26 48.51 20.70
CA GLY A 11 -29.35 47.59 20.04
C GLY A 11 -28.04 47.67 20.80
N GLY A 12 -27.92 46.86 21.84
CA GLY A 12 -26.66 46.55 22.47
C GLY A 12 -25.83 45.87 21.41
N GLY A 13 -25.00 46.68 20.73
CA GLY A 13 -23.82 46.18 20.06
C GLY A 13 -22.96 45.55 21.12
N SER A 14 -23.15 44.24 21.32
CA SER A 14 -22.15 43.42 22.00
C SER A 14 -20.84 43.61 21.24
N PRO A 15 -19.73 43.82 21.95
CA PRO A 15 -18.43 44.02 21.31
C PRO A 15 -18.19 42.82 20.41
N SER A 16 -17.77 43.11 19.18
CA SER A 16 -17.31 42.13 18.21
C SER A 16 -16.11 41.37 18.79
N GLY A 17 -16.39 40.35 19.61
CA GLY A 17 -15.47 39.27 19.85
C GLY A 17 -15.19 38.57 18.52
N PRO A 18 -14.06 37.86 18.37
CA PRO A 18 -13.78 37.11 17.16
C PRO A 18 -15.00 36.26 16.84
N ALA A 19 -15.54 36.37 15.62
CA ALA A 19 -16.73 35.66 15.21
C ALA A 19 -16.49 34.16 15.43
N ILE A 20 -17.08 33.64 16.51
CA ILE A 20 -16.95 32.23 16.89
C ILE A 20 -17.69 31.44 15.82
N LEU A 21 -16.97 30.57 15.14
CA LEU A 21 -17.55 29.73 14.11
C LEU A 21 -18.51 28.72 14.73
N ASP A 22 -19.62 28.47 14.03
CA ASP A 22 -20.47 27.32 14.33
C ASP A 22 -19.64 26.03 14.24
N ARG A 23 -19.99 25.05 15.09
CA ARG A 23 -19.30 23.74 15.15
C ARG A 23 -19.20 23.07 13.77
N SER A 24 -20.25 23.20 12.94
CA SER A 24 -20.28 22.66 11.57
C SER A 24 -19.28 23.32 10.61
N ARG A 25 -18.84 24.56 10.90
CA ARG A 25 -17.85 25.30 10.12
C ARG A 25 -16.43 25.19 10.69
N CYS A 26 -16.27 24.48 11.81
CA CYS A 26 -14.97 24.23 12.42
C CYS A 26 -14.29 22.98 11.84
N GLN A 27 -15.01 22.06 11.20
CA GLN A 27 -14.38 20.88 10.59
C GLN A 27 -13.62 21.23 9.32
N VAL A 28 -12.39 20.73 9.21
CA VAL A 28 -11.57 20.85 8.00
C VAL A 28 -11.39 19.50 7.32
N GLY A 29 -11.14 19.53 6.01
CA GLY A 29 -10.93 18.32 5.22
C GLY A 29 -9.72 17.53 5.70
N GLY A 30 -9.91 16.22 5.89
CA GLY A 30 -8.85 15.29 6.22
C GLY A 30 -7.98 14.89 5.02
N VAL A 31 -6.96 14.07 5.28
CA VAL A 31 -6.18 13.37 4.25
C VAL A 31 -6.67 11.93 4.17
N ASN A 32 -6.93 11.44 2.97
CA ASN A 32 -7.31 10.05 2.72
C ASN A 32 -6.73 9.66 1.35
N GLN A 33 -5.48 9.20 1.35
CA GLN A 33 -4.69 9.05 0.12
C GLN A 33 -3.77 7.82 0.16
N ASN A 34 -3.60 7.21 -1.01
CA ASN A 34 -2.64 6.13 -1.24
C ASN A 34 -1.28 6.69 -1.67
N TYR A 35 -0.22 6.08 -1.19
CA TYR A 35 1.17 6.39 -1.50
C TYR A 35 1.97 5.10 -1.72
N SER A 36 3.17 5.27 -2.25
CA SER A 36 4.16 4.19 -2.39
C SER A 36 5.47 4.64 -1.74
N SER A 37 6.11 3.75 -0.98
CA SER A 37 7.42 4.02 -0.40
C SER A 37 8.52 3.95 -1.45
N ARG A 38 9.75 4.37 -1.09
CA ARG A 38 10.93 4.19 -1.94
C ARG A 38 11.21 2.72 -2.27
N ALA A 39 10.87 1.79 -1.39
CA ALA A 39 10.99 0.36 -1.64
C ALA A 39 9.88 -0.17 -2.56
N GLY A 40 8.85 0.63 -2.87
CA GLY A 40 7.68 0.24 -3.65
C GLY A 40 6.56 -0.37 -2.83
N THR A 41 6.61 -0.26 -1.49
CA THR A 41 5.54 -0.74 -0.61
C THR A 41 4.34 0.21 -0.68
N PRO A 42 3.14 -0.26 -1.04
CA PRO A 42 1.95 0.56 -1.02
C PRO A 42 1.45 0.78 0.41
N TYR A 43 1.16 2.02 0.74
CA TYR A 43 0.56 2.41 2.02
C TYR A 43 -0.52 3.49 1.84
N HIS A 44 -1.40 3.60 2.81
CA HIS A 44 -2.53 4.50 2.84
C HIS A 44 -2.47 5.35 4.11
N ILE A 45 -2.59 6.66 3.96
CA ILE A 45 -2.66 7.60 5.10
C ILE A 45 -4.08 8.14 5.19
N GLN A 46 -4.67 7.97 6.36
CA GLN A 46 -5.96 8.53 6.75
C GLN A 46 -5.76 9.45 7.95
N ILE A 47 -6.07 10.74 7.78
CA ILE A 47 -6.07 11.75 8.84
C ILE A 47 -7.47 12.36 8.85
N GLU A 48 -8.16 12.23 9.97
CA GLU A 48 -9.52 12.75 10.16
C GLU A 48 -9.55 13.78 11.28
N ASP A 49 -10.15 14.93 11.01
CA ASP A 49 -10.56 15.87 12.04
C ASP A 49 -11.86 15.39 12.68
N ARG A 50 -11.78 14.88 13.91
CA ARG A 50 -12.93 14.39 14.66
C ARG A 50 -13.75 15.53 15.27
N GLY A 51 -13.29 16.78 15.15
CA GLY A 51 -13.90 17.93 15.79
C GLY A 51 -13.71 17.90 17.32
N PRO A 52 -14.58 18.60 18.08
CA PRO A 52 -14.46 18.69 19.52
C PRO A 52 -14.83 17.35 20.19
N ILE A 53 -13.91 16.84 21.00
CA ILE A 53 -14.02 15.66 21.85
C ILE A 53 -13.72 16.07 23.29
N VAL A 54 -14.43 15.50 24.25
CA VAL A 54 -14.06 15.64 25.67
C VAL A 54 -12.92 14.69 25.97
N ASP A 55 -11.74 15.23 26.28
CA ASP A 55 -10.66 14.42 26.81
C ASP A 55 -11.06 13.87 28.18
N ARG A 56 -10.99 12.54 28.34
CA ARG A 56 -11.42 11.86 29.57
C ARG A 56 -10.48 12.09 30.75
N VAL A 57 -9.24 12.50 30.48
CA VAL A 57 -8.23 12.72 31.54
C VAL A 57 -8.28 14.14 32.05
N SER A 58 -8.30 15.13 31.15
CA SER A 58 -8.35 16.55 31.53
C SER A 58 -9.77 17.11 31.69
N GLU A 59 -10.80 16.37 31.25
CA GLU A 59 -12.20 16.81 31.17
C GLU A 59 -12.41 18.07 30.30
N GLN A 60 -11.44 18.42 29.46
CA GLN A 60 -11.51 19.59 28.58
C GLN A 60 -12.03 19.21 27.19
N GLU A 61 -12.78 20.12 26.56
CA GLU A 61 -13.10 20.02 25.13
C GLU A 61 -11.81 20.30 24.33
N VAL A 62 -11.32 19.27 23.63
CA VAL A 62 -10.18 19.34 22.72
C VAL A 62 -10.63 19.00 21.32
N ARG A 63 -9.94 19.53 20.31
CA ARG A 63 -10.12 19.13 18.92
C ARG A 63 -9.11 18.05 18.58
N ARG A 64 -9.60 16.87 18.18
CA ARG A 64 -8.74 15.70 17.90
C ARG A 64 -8.55 15.48 16.41
N LEU A 65 -7.30 15.40 16.00
CA LEU A 65 -6.90 14.82 14.72
C LEU A 65 -6.52 13.36 14.93
N SER A 66 -7.20 12.44 14.25
CA SER A 66 -6.88 11.02 14.30
C SER A 66 -6.12 10.62 13.04
N LEU A 67 -4.89 10.17 13.21
CA LEU A 67 -4.01 9.69 12.15
C LEU A 67 -3.92 8.17 12.22
N ILE A 68 -4.18 7.52 11.09
CA ILE A 68 -4.00 6.09 10.90
C ILE A 68 -3.29 5.85 9.57
N VAL A 69 -2.20 5.09 9.61
CA VAL A 69 -1.46 4.64 8.44
C VAL A 69 -1.64 3.15 8.30
N TYR A 70 -2.11 2.74 7.13
CA TYR A 70 -2.20 1.35 6.73
C TYR A 70 -1.08 1.04 5.74
N ALA A 71 -0.40 -0.08 5.89
CA ALA A 71 0.50 -0.55 4.83
C ALA A 71 0.17 -1.99 4.47
N ASN A 72 0.35 -2.29 3.19
CA ASN A 72 0.32 -3.64 2.69
C ASN A 72 1.77 -4.07 2.45
N TYR A 73 2.34 -4.77 3.43
CA TYR A 73 3.69 -5.31 3.37
C TYR A 73 3.80 -6.60 2.55
N GLY A 74 2.86 -6.87 1.62
CA GLY A 74 2.78 -8.15 0.91
C GLY A 74 1.78 -9.13 1.53
N GLU A 75 0.92 -8.64 2.42
CA GLU A 75 -0.17 -9.41 3.00
C GLU A 75 -1.50 -9.14 2.27
N PRO A 76 -2.46 -10.10 2.25
CA PRO A 76 -3.74 -9.89 1.60
C PRO A 76 -4.57 -8.75 2.19
N ASN A 77 -4.31 -8.37 3.46
CA ASN A 77 -5.01 -7.30 4.16
C ASN A 77 -4.03 -6.20 4.59
N ALA A 78 -4.39 -4.94 4.34
CA ALA A 78 -3.64 -3.81 4.88
C ALA A 78 -3.78 -3.77 6.41
N ARG A 79 -2.65 -3.63 7.11
CA ARG A 79 -2.61 -3.54 8.58
C ARG A 79 -2.32 -2.12 9.02
N ILE A 80 -2.80 -1.75 10.19
CA ILE A 80 -2.42 -0.49 10.85
C ILE A 80 -0.96 -0.60 11.27
N VAL A 81 -0.11 0.22 10.69
CA VAL A 81 1.35 0.23 10.95
C VAL A 81 1.77 1.40 11.82
N HIS A 82 0.97 2.46 11.82
CA HIS A 82 1.15 3.62 12.68
C HIS A 82 -0.22 4.25 12.93
N GLY A 83 -0.48 4.59 14.19
CA GLY A 83 -1.66 5.33 14.57
C GLY A 83 -1.30 6.30 15.69
N ALA A 84 -1.82 7.51 15.61
CA ALA A 84 -1.62 8.53 16.62
C ALA A 84 -2.82 9.48 16.63
N ASP A 85 -3.26 9.85 17.83
CA ASP A 85 -4.23 10.91 18.01
C ASP A 85 -3.49 12.17 18.48
N HIS A 86 -3.82 13.32 17.89
CA HIS A 86 -3.26 14.62 18.21
C HIS A 86 -4.36 15.55 18.68
N ASP A 87 -4.27 15.96 19.95
CA ASP A 87 -5.23 16.84 20.59
C ASP A 87 -4.75 18.30 20.55
N PHE A 88 -5.64 19.18 20.11
CA PHE A 88 -5.42 20.63 20.03
C PHE A 88 -6.51 21.37 20.81
N PRO A 89 -6.27 22.61 21.25
CA PRO A 89 -7.33 23.44 21.83
C PRO A 89 -8.48 23.64 20.85
N ASP A 90 -9.75 23.51 21.28
CA ASP A 90 -10.94 23.77 20.41
C ASP A 90 -11.16 25.29 20.20
N LEU A 91 -10.32 25.92 19.38
CA LEU A 91 -10.48 27.32 19.00
C LEU A 91 -11.30 27.45 17.72
N ARG A 92 -12.53 27.96 17.84
CA ARG A 92 -13.50 28.06 16.72
C ARG A 92 -13.28 29.31 15.89
N THR A 93 -12.10 29.43 15.28
CA THR A 93 -11.72 30.56 14.42
C THR A 93 -11.25 30.08 13.06
N HIS A 94 -11.39 30.92 12.03
CA HIS A 94 -10.88 30.61 10.69
C HIS A 94 -9.34 30.47 10.66
N GLU A 95 -8.64 31.20 11.53
CA GLU A 95 -7.18 31.09 11.66
C GLU A 95 -6.77 29.74 12.25
N HIS A 96 -7.50 29.28 13.27
CA HIS A 96 -7.26 27.97 13.84
C HIS A 96 -7.59 26.84 12.86
N ASN A 97 -8.65 26.96 12.05
CA ASN A 97 -8.92 26.01 10.97
C ASN A 97 -7.75 25.91 9.98
N ARG A 98 -7.19 27.06 9.55
CA ARG A 98 -5.99 27.09 8.68
C ARG A 98 -4.78 26.44 9.34
N PHE A 99 -4.60 26.65 10.64
CA PHE A 99 -3.56 25.98 11.42
C PHE A 99 -3.75 24.46 11.44
N ILE A 100 -4.99 23.98 11.67
CA ILE A 100 -5.29 22.56 11.66
C ILE A 100 -5.07 21.94 10.28
N GLU A 101 -5.44 22.63 9.19
CA GLU A 101 -5.14 22.19 7.82
C GLU A 101 -3.63 22.05 7.58
N GLN A 102 -2.83 23.02 8.02
CA GLN A 102 -1.37 22.93 7.96
C GLN A 102 -0.85 21.74 8.76
N LYS A 103 -1.37 21.52 9.97
CA LYS A 103 -1.00 20.39 10.81
C LYS A 103 -1.35 19.05 10.18
N ILE A 104 -2.49 18.94 9.50
CA ILE A 104 -2.85 17.72 8.76
C ILE A 104 -1.80 17.41 7.67
N GLN A 105 -1.37 18.42 6.91
CA GLN A 105 -0.35 18.23 5.88
C GLN A 105 1.03 17.89 6.47
N GLU A 106 1.41 18.54 7.57
CA GLU A 106 2.64 18.22 8.31
C GLU A 106 2.62 16.79 8.84
N LEU A 107 1.52 16.35 9.46
CA LEU A 107 1.35 14.99 9.97
C LEU A 107 1.39 13.97 8.84
N ALA A 108 0.81 14.27 7.67
CA ALA A 108 0.93 13.41 6.50
C ALA A 108 2.39 13.30 6.02
N ALA A 109 3.14 14.39 5.99
CA ALA A 109 4.57 14.38 5.64
C ALA A 109 5.41 13.59 6.65
N GLN A 110 5.20 13.81 7.95
CA GLN A 110 5.87 13.09 9.03
C GLN A 110 5.54 11.59 8.99
N SER A 111 4.28 11.23 8.74
CA SER A 111 3.85 9.84 8.60
C SER A 111 4.60 9.11 7.47
N ARG A 112 4.80 9.79 6.33
CA ARG A 112 5.60 9.23 5.23
C ARG A 112 7.04 8.98 5.66
N GLN A 113 7.65 9.95 6.37
CA GLN A 113 9.01 9.79 6.89
C GLN A 113 9.11 8.62 7.88
N VAL A 114 8.14 8.47 8.79
CA VAL A 114 8.11 7.35 9.75
C VAL A 114 8.06 5.99 9.05
N ILE A 115 7.34 5.90 7.92
CA ILE A 115 7.28 4.66 7.12
C ILE A 115 8.63 4.38 6.47
N GLU A 116 9.26 5.38 5.84
CA GLU A 116 10.59 5.25 5.25
C GLU A 116 11.65 4.84 6.29
N GLU A 117 11.65 5.48 7.47
CA GLU A 117 12.57 5.13 8.56
C GLU A 117 12.33 3.74 9.15
N LYS A 118 11.08 3.26 9.14
CA LYS A 118 10.77 1.88 9.52
C LYS A 118 11.32 0.90 8.48
N GLU A 119 11.11 1.17 7.20
CA GLU A 119 11.64 0.34 6.12
C GLU A 119 13.16 0.31 6.13
N ASP A 120 13.83 1.45 6.31
CA ASP A 120 15.29 1.53 6.39
C ASP A 120 15.86 0.67 7.53
N ARG A 121 15.19 0.66 8.69
CA ARG A 121 15.56 -0.23 9.80
C ARG A 121 15.39 -1.71 9.45
N TYR A 122 14.31 -2.07 8.76
CA TYR A 122 14.13 -3.45 8.29
C TYR A 122 15.17 -3.84 7.24
N VAL A 123 15.49 -2.96 6.29
CA VAL A 123 16.57 -3.15 5.32
C VAL A 123 17.89 -3.41 6.04
N ALA A 124 18.27 -2.54 6.99
CA ALA A 124 19.50 -2.70 7.76
C ALA A 124 19.56 -4.04 8.50
N ARG A 125 18.46 -4.45 9.14
CA ARG A 125 18.37 -5.75 9.81
C ARG A 125 18.56 -6.92 8.84
N ILE A 126 17.89 -6.90 7.69
CA ILE A 126 18.03 -7.94 6.66
C ILE A 126 19.48 -8.02 6.17
N LYS A 127 20.14 -6.88 5.93
CA LYS A 127 21.55 -6.86 5.54
C LYS A 127 22.46 -7.54 6.57
N VAL A 128 22.22 -7.29 7.86
CA VAL A 128 22.98 -7.93 8.95
C VAL A 128 22.76 -9.45 8.94
N LEU A 129 21.50 -9.90 8.89
CA LEU A 129 21.15 -11.33 8.88
C LEU A 129 21.76 -12.08 7.69
N VAL A 130 21.71 -11.47 6.50
CA VAL A 130 22.30 -12.08 5.28
C VAL A 130 23.82 -12.18 5.41
N ARG A 131 24.49 -11.11 5.89
CA ARG A 131 25.95 -11.13 6.10
C ARG A 131 26.35 -12.20 7.13
N GLU A 132 25.61 -12.27 8.23
CA GLU A 132 25.85 -13.25 9.29
C GLU A 132 25.68 -14.69 8.79
N TYR A 133 24.64 -14.97 8.02
CA TYR A 133 24.46 -16.28 7.39
C TYR A 133 25.62 -16.65 6.45
N TYR A 134 26.06 -15.73 5.59
CA TYR A 134 27.17 -16.03 4.69
C TYR A 134 28.49 -16.27 5.43
N ALA A 135 28.69 -15.63 6.59
CA ALA A 135 29.88 -15.82 7.43
C ALA A 135 29.83 -17.09 8.29
N THR A 136 28.69 -17.38 8.91
CA THR A 136 28.56 -18.43 9.94
C THR A 136 27.92 -19.72 9.42
N LYS A 137 27.23 -19.66 8.27
CA LYS A 137 26.38 -20.74 7.73
C LYS A 137 25.33 -21.25 8.72
N ASN A 138 24.90 -20.39 9.64
CA ASN A 138 23.89 -20.73 10.63
C ASN A 138 22.48 -20.79 10.00
N GLU A 139 21.88 -21.98 10.06
CA GLU A 139 20.52 -22.24 9.53
C GLU A 139 19.43 -21.45 10.27
N ALA A 140 19.65 -21.03 11.53
CA ALA A 140 18.69 -20.21 12.27
C ALA A 140 18.56 -18.80 11.64
N THR A 141 19.69 -18.15 11.34
CA THR A 141 19.73 -16.87 10.62
C THR A 141 19.17 -16.98 9.21
N LYS A 142 19.36 -18.14 8.56
CA LYS A 142 18.79 -18.42 7.25
C LYS A 142 17.27 -18.40 7.28
N LYS A 143 16.69 -19.16 8.21
CA LYS A 143 15.25 -19.20 8.43
C LYS A 143 14.69 -17.81 8.77
N GLU A 144 15.42 -17.01 9.55
CA GLU A 144 14.99 -15.67 9.93
C GLU A 144 14.93 -14.70 8.73
N PHE A 145 15.95 -14.68 7.86
CA PHE A 145 15.89 -13.81 6.68
C PHE A 145 14.92 -14.33 5.61
N GLU A 146 14.74 -15.65 5.48
CA GLU A 146 13.74 -16.26 4.59
C GLU A 146 12.32 -15.89 5.04
N GLN A 147 12.06 -15.95 6.34
CA GLN A 147 10.79 -15.48 6.92
C GLN A 147 10.60 -13.97 6.72
N ALA A 148 11.66 -13.18 6.86
CA ALA A 148 11.62 -11.75 6.56
C ALA A 148 11.35 -11.47 5.07
N ASN A 149 11.89 -12.28 4.16
CA ASN A 149 11.61 -12.20 2.72
C ASN A 149 10.16 -12.54 2.39
N ALA A 150 9.60 -13.57 3.02
CA ALA A 150 8.18 -13.93 2.87
C ALA A 150 7.26 -12.82 3.40
N THR A 151 7.64 -12.18 4.51
CA THR A 151 6.82 -11.14 5.16
C THR A 151 7.00 -9.76 4.51
N PHE A 152 8.18 -9.45 3.95
CA PHE A 152 8.53 -8.13 3.42
C PHE A 152 9.35 -8.22 2.11
N PRO A 153 8.76 -8.73 1.01
CA PRO A 153 9.51 -9.04 -0.21
C PRO A 153 10.14 -7.82 -0.88
N PHE A 154 9.46 -6.67 -0.86
CA PHE A 154 9.97 -5.42 -1.44
C PHE A 154 11.16 -4.86 -0.64
N VAL A 155 11.07 -4.88 0.68
CA VAL A 155 12.13 -4.45 1.60
C VAL A 155 13.35 -5.37 1.47
N PHE A 156 13.13 -6.68 1.35
CA PHE A 156 14.19 -7.66 1.13
C PHE A 156 14.89 -7.47 -0.22
N SER A 157 14.12 -7.31 -1.30
CA SER A 157 14.66 -7.03 -2.64
C SER A 157 15.55 -5.79 -2.65
N ARG A 158 15.08 -4.71 -2.01
CA ARG A 158 15.87 -3.49 -1.83
C ARG A 158 17.16 -3.75 -1.06
N ALA A 159 17.09 -4.44 0.09
CA ALA A 159 18.27 -4.76 0.88
C ALA A 159 19.31 -5.57 0.09
N TRP A 160 18.85 -6.56 -0.69
CA TRP A 160 19.70 -7.39 -1.54
C TRP A 160 20.36 -6.60 -2.67
N MET A 161 19.60 -5.72 -3.35
CA MET A 161 20.15 -4.84 -4.39
C MET A 161 21.20 -3.89 -3.83
N GLU A 162 20.93 -3.25 -2.69
CA GLU A 162 21.90 -2.37 -2.03
C GLU A 162 23.16 -3.14 -1.61
N MET A 163 23.04 -4.37 -1.08
CA MET A 163 24.21 -5.20 -0.77
C MET A 163 25.04 -5.58 -1.99
N LYS A 164 24.39 -5.88 -3.13
CA LYS A 164 25.10 -6.15 -4.39
C LYS A 164 25.83 -4.90 -4.88
N ALA A 165 25.21 -3.73 -4.78
CA ALA A 165 25.82 -2.45 -5.14
C ALA A 165 27.00 -2.10 -4.21
N ASP A 166 26.87 -2.33 -2.90
CA ASP A 166 27.96 -2.14 -1.94
C ASP A 166 29.15 -3.05 -2.26
N LYS A 167 28.88 -4.31 -2.66
CA LYS A 167 29.92 -5.28 -3.04
C LYS A 167 30.60 -4.91 -4.36
N SER A 168 29.87 -4.43 -5.37
CA SER A 168 30.47 -3.98 -6.63
C SER A 168 31.23 -2.66 -6.47
N SER A 169 30.77 -1.76 -5.59
CA SER A 169 31.47 -0.53 -5.25
C SER A 169 32.75 -0.79 -4.45
N ALA A 170 32.73 -1.73 -3.50
CA ALA A 170 33.92 -2.16 -2.77
C ALA A 170 34.95 -2.87 -3.66
N ALA A 171 34.50 -3.59 -4.70
CA ALA A 171 35.38 -4.21 -5.70
C ALA A 171 35.98 -3.22 -6.72
N ALA A 172 35.46 -1.98 -6.79
CA ALA A 172 35.94 -0.94 -7.69
C ALA A 172 37.03 -0.02 -7.07
N ALA A 173 37.45 -0.26 -5.83
CA ALA A 173 38.66 0.34 -5.27
C ALA A 173 39.93 -0.33 -5.87
N PRO A 174 41.03 0.41 -6.14
CA PRO A 174 42.01 0.00 -7.14
C PRO A 174 42.85 -1.23 -6.74
N ALA A 175 42.65 -2.27 -7.53
CA ALA A 175 43.49 -3.42 -7.91
C ALA A 175 44.78 -3.75 -7.14
N ALA A 176 44.82 -5.00 -6.66
CA ALA A 176 45.90 -5.93 -7.00
C ALA A 176 45.26 -7.29 -7.36
N SER A 177 45.39 -7.67 -8.62
CA SER A 177 45.03 -8.99 -9.18
C SER A 177 46.27 -9.90 -9.11
N PRO A 178 46.17 -11.24 -9.18
CA PRO A 178 45.72 -11.90 -10.41
C PRO A 178 44.82 -13.14 -10.27
N ALA A 179 43.99 -13.31 -11.31
CA ALA A 179 43.60 -14.54 -12.02
C ALA A 179 43.07 -15.78 -11.25
N SER A 180 41.83 -16.22 -11.55
CA SER A 180 41.58 -17.32 -12.51
C SER A 180 40.09 -17.42 -12.87
N GLU A 181 39.87 -18.06 -14.03
CA GLU A 181 38.69 -18.78 -14.52
C GLU A 181 37.39 -18.02 -14.84
N ALA A 182 37.19 -17.92 -16.15
CA ALA A 182 35.89 -17.84 -16.78
C ALA A 182 35.06 -19.09 -16.44
N GLU A 183 34.03 -18.93 -15.62
CA GLU A 183 32.86 -19.80 -15.66
C GLU A 183 31.77 -19.12 -16.49
N ALA A 184 31.26 -19.87 -17.47
CA ALA A 184 30.13 -19.53 -18.29
C ALA A 184 28.95 -19.06 -17.43
N PRO A 185 28.03 -18.22 -17.95
CA PRO A 185 26.82 -17.89 -17.23
C PRO A 185 26.08 -19.20 -16.93
N GLU A 186 26.02 -19.59 -15.66
CA GLU A 186 25.06 -20.59 -15.20
C GLU A 186 23.68 -20.08 -15.59
N GLU A 187 23.16 -20.65 -16.67
CA GLU A 187 21.76 -20.58 -17.01
C GLU A 187 21.03 -21.20 -15.83
N ILE A 188 20.50 -20.35 -14.94
CA ILE A 188 19.62 -20.76 -13.84
C ILE A 188 18.34 -21.27 -14.53
N VAL A 189 18.39 -22.52 -14.95
CA VAL A 189 17.24 -23.31 -15.38
C VAL A 189 16.40 -23.52 -14.13
N TYR A 190 15.35 -22.73 -13.99
CA TYR A 190 14.27 -23.02 -13.05
C TYR A 190 13.76 -24.43 -13.34
N PRO A 191 13.65 -25.34 -12.36
CA PRO A 191 12.92 -26.57 -12.55
C PRO A 191 11.43 -26.24 -12.39
N LEU A 192 10.85 -25.52 -13.35
CA LEU A 192 9.49 -25.89 -13.75
C LEU A 192 9.71 -27.09 -14.67
N ASP A 193 9.14 -28.25 -14.32
CA ASP A 193 8.97 -29.34 -15.28
C ASP A 193 8.44 -28.76 -16.61
N ASP A 194 8.95 -29.20 -17.75
CA ASP A 194 8.57 -28.65 -19.07
C ASP A 194 7.04 -28.57 -19.24
N ASP A 195 6.32 -29.55 -18.68
CA ASP A 195 4.86 -29.60 -18.62
C ASP A 195 4.22 -28.46 -17.80
N LEU A 196 4.80 -28.07 -16.67
CA LEU A 196 4.33 -26.95 -15.85
C LEU A 196 4.59 -25.62 -16.54
N ARG A 197 5.76 -25.50 -17.19
CA ARG A 197 6.12 -24.32 -17.98
C ARG A 197 5.16 -24.13 -19.15
N GLU A 198 4.82 -25.21 -19.86
CA GLU A 198 3.86 -25.15 -20.95
C GLU A 198 2.46 -24.73 -20.47
N ARG A 199 2.01 -25.26 -19.31
CA ARG A 199 0.71 -24.90 -18.71
C ARG A 199 0.63 -23.44 -18.30
N VAL A 200 1.71 -22.85 -17.78
CA VAL A 200 1.79 -21.42 -17.45
C VAL A 200 1.66 -20.58 -18.71
N ILE A 201 2.43 -20.91 -19.74
CA ILE A 201 2.39 -20.22 -21.03
C ILE A 201 0.98 -20.29 -21.64
N GLU A 202 0.31 -21.43 -21.52
CA GLU A 202 -1.07 -21.60 -21.99
C GLU A 202 -2.06 -20.71 -21.21
N ILE A 203 -1.94 -20.63 -19.88
CA ILE A 203 -2.77 -19.74 -19.05
C ILE A 203 -2.55 -18.27 -19.42
N GLU A 204 -1.30 -17.84 -19.60
CA GLU A 204 -0.97 -16.48 -20.02
C GLU A 204 -1.56 -16.14 -21.40
N ARG A 205 -1.46 -17.07 -22.35
CA ARG A 205 -2.10 -16.92 -23.67
C ARG A 205 -3.61 -16.76 -23.57
N VAL A 206 -4.28 -17.56 -22.73
CA VAL A 206 -5.73 -17.48 -22.53
C VAL A 206 -6.12 -16.16 -21.85
N ILE A 207 -5.33 -15.65 -20.90
CA ILE A 207 -5.57 -14.34 -20.27
C ILE A 207 -5.51 -13.22 -21.31
N ILE A 208 -4.50 -13.23 -22.19
CA ILE A 208 -4.35 -12.23 -23.25
C ILE A 208 -5.52 -12.30 -24.23
N ALA A 209 -5.87 -13.50 -24.70
CA ALA A 209 -6.98 -13.70 -25.63
C ALA A 209 -8.33 -13.27 -25.03
N LEU A 210 -8.59 -13.65 -23.77
CA LEU A 210 -9.79 -13.23 -23.04
C LEU A 210 -9.86 -11.70 -22.89
N GLY A 211 -8.74 -11.04 -22.60
CA GLY A 211 -8.67 -9.59 -22.50
C GLY A 211 -8.97 -8.88 -23.83
N GLN A 212 -8.43 -9.37 -24.94
CA GLN A 212 -8.69 -8.83 -26.28
C GLN A 212 -10.15 -9.01 -26.70
N ASP A 213 -10.71 -10.20 -26.49
CA ASP A 213 -12.09 -10.52 -26.85
C ASP A 213 -13.09 -9.75 -25.95
N LEU A 214 -12.80 -9.59 -24.67
CA LEU A 214 -13.61 -8.77 -23.77
C LEU A 214 -13.58 -7.28 -24.13
N ALA A 215 -12.43 -6.77 -24.57
CA ALA A 215 -12.32 -5.40 -25.08
C ALA A 215 -13.17 -5.21 -26.37
N ARG A 216 -13.16 -6.20 -27.28
CA ARG A 216 -14.02 -6.20 -28.47
C ARG A 216 -15.50 -6.25 -28.10
N LEU A 217 -15.89 -7.09 -27.15
CA LEU A 217 -17.27 -7.24 -26.72
C LEU A 217 -17.79 -5.94 -26.08
N LYS A 218 -16.93 -5.24 -25.33
CA LYS A 218 -17.21 -3.92 -24.77
C LYS A 218 -17.39 -2.86 -25.86
N GLN A 219 -16.58 -2.89 -26.92
CA GLN A 219 -16.71 -1.98 -28.05
C GLN A 219 -18.00 -2.20 -28.86
N GLN A 220 -18.48 -3.45 -28.92
CA GLN A 220 -19.76 -3.80 -29.56
C GLN A 220 -20.99 -3.56 -28.68
N GLY A 221 -20.81 -3.11 -27.43
CA GLY A 221 -21.90 -2.85 -26.49
C GLY A 221 -22.59 -4.10 -25.93
N GLY A 222 -22.05 -5.29 -26.17
CA GLY A 222 -22.63 -6.57 -25.72
C GLY A 222 -22.10 -7.09 -24.38
N ALA A 223 -21.35 -6.26 -23.65
CA ALA A 223 -20.70 -6.66 -22.40
C ALA A 223 -21.54 -6.25 -21.18
N ASP A 224 -22.24 -7.22 -20.58
CA ASP A 224 -22.92 -7.04 -19.29
C ASP A 224 -21.89 -6.79 -18.17
N ASP A 225 -22.22 -5.92 -17.21
CA ASP A 225 -21.35 -5.60 -16.06
C ASP A 225 -20.96 -6.84 -15.25
N ILE A 226 -21.85 -7.84 -15.19
CA ILE A 226 -21.61 -9.12 -14.51
C ILE A 226 -20.48 -9.89 -15.20
N ILE A 227 -20.43 -9.89 -16.54
CA ILE A 227 -19.36 -10.57 -17.29
C ILE A 227 -18.04 -9.83 -17.14
N LEU A 228 -18.07 -8.49 -17.18
CA LEU A 228 -16.88 -7.67 -16.99
C LEU A 228 -16.26 -7.91 -15.60
N GLN A 229 -17.09 -7.92 -14.55
CA GLN A 229 -16.64 -8.21 -13.19
C GLN A 229 -16.14 -9.64 -13.02
N THR A 230 -16.83 -10.63 -13.61
CA THR A 230 -16.45 -12.05 -13.53
C THR A 230 -15.11 -12.30 -14.21
N CYS A 231 -14.92 -11.77 -15.43
CA CYS A 231 -13.65 -11.89 -16.15
C CYS A 231 -12.51 -11.17 -15.41
N ARG A 232 -12.77 -9.99 -14.83
CA ARG A 232 -11.77 -9.27 -14.04
C ARG A 232 -11.32 -10.08 -12.82
N LYS A 233 -12.26 -10.67 -12.07
CA LYS A 233 -11.96 -11.52 -10.91
C LYS A 233 -11.18 -12.77 -11.31
N LEU A 234 -11.56 -13.43 -12.41
CA LEU A 234 -10.86 -14.62 -12.91
C LEU A 234 -9.45 -14.32 -13.39
N VAL A 235 -9.23 -13.19 -14.08
CA VAL A 235 -7.88 -12.77 -14.51
C VAL A 235 -7.01 -12.42 -13.32
N ILE A 236 -7.54 -11.74 -12.30
CA ILE A 236 -6.80 -11.43 -11.06
C ILE A 236 -6.39 -12.74 -10.37
N ARG A 237 -7.35 -13.65 -10.16
CA ARG A 237 -7.10 -14.96 -9.54
C ARG A 237 -6.09 -15.81 -10.33
N ALA A 238 -6.12 -15.74 -11.66
CA ALA A 238 -5.17 -16.45 -12.49
C ALA A 238 -3.76 -15.87 -12.39
N LYS A 239 -3.63 -14.53 -12.36
CA LYS A 239 -2.34 -13.85 -12.14
C LYS A 239 -1.78 -14.12 -10.74
N GLU A 240 -2.64 -14.21 -9.73
CA GLU A 240 -2.27 -14.64 -8.38
C GLU A 240 -1.77 -16.09 -8.37
N SER A 241 -2.46 -17.01 -9.07
CA SER A 241 -2.00 -18.41 -9.21
C SER A 241 -0.68 -18.54 -9.97
N LEU A 242 -0.39 -17.66 -10.94
CA LEU A 242 0.86 -17.68 -11.71
C LEU A 242 2.03 -16.97 -11.00
N SER A 243 1.77 -16.13 -10.00
CA SER A 243 2.79 -15.37 -9.28
C SER A 243 3.29 -16.05 -8.00
N GLY A 244 2.76 -17.22 -7.66
CA GLY A 244 3.29 -18.06 -6.58
C GLY A 244 4.72 -18.51 -6.91
N ARG A 245 5.69 -18.13 -6.06
CA ARG A 245 7.13 -18.35 -6.26
C ARG A 245 7.66 -19.62 -5.60
N GLU A 246 6.81 -20.43 -4.97
CA GLU A 246 7.22 -21.69 -4.34
C GLU A 246 6.89 -22.92 -5.22
N PRO A 247 7.85 -23.84 -5.44
CA PRO A 247 7.63 -25.08 -6.20
C PRO A 247 6.49 -25.96 -5.68
N LEU A 248 6.20 -25.86 -4.38
CA LEU A 248 5.13 -26.61 -3.69
C LEU A 248 3.72 -26.03 -3.94
N GLU A 249 3.62 -24.75 -4.29
CA GLU A 249 2.33 -24.10 -4.60
C GLU A 249 1.90 -24.32 -6.06
N PHE A 250 2.86 -24.72 -6.91
CA PHE A 250 2.73 -24.94 -8.34
C PHE A 250 2.20 -26.35 -8.66
N SER A 251 1.09 -26.75 -8.03
CA SER A 251 0.48 -28.05 -8.34
C SER A 251 -0.16 -28.03 -9.74
N ALA A 252 0.17 -29.02 -10.56
CA ALA A 252 -0.44 -29.28 -11.87
C ALA A 252 -1.98 -29.16 -11.84
N ARG A 253 -2.60 -29.71 -10.78
CA ARG A 253 -4.05 -29.65 -10.53
C ARG A 253 -4.60 -28.22 -10.37
N ARG A 254 -3.88 -27.32 -9.70
CA ARG A 254 -4.31 -25.93 -9.50
C ARG A 254 -4.20 -25.10 -10.79
N LEU A 255 -3.15 -25.34 -11.57
CA LEU A 255 -3.01 -24.74 -12.90
C LEU A 255 -4.11 -25.23 -13.84
N ASP A 256 -4.44 -26.52 -13.82
CA ASP A 256 -5.51 -27.09 -14.64
C ASP A 256 -6.89 -26.54 -14.26
N MET A 257 -7.16 -26.35 -12.97
CA MET A 257 -8.39 -25.69 -12.50
C MET A 257 -8.46 -24.22 -12.94
N THR A 258 -7.35 -23.50 -12.88
CA THR A 258 -7.26 -22.10 -13.31
C THR A 258 -7.46 -21.98 -14.82
N ARG A 259 -6.77 -22.82 -15.59
CA ARG A 259 -6.89 -22.95 -17.05
C ARG A 259 -8.32 -23.30 -17.45
N GLY A 260 -8.94 -24.29 -16.81
CA GLY A 260 -10.31 -24.73 -17.09
C GLY A 260 -11.36 -23.66 -16.82
N SER A 261 -11.19 -22.90 -15.73
CA SER A 261 -12.07 -21.78 -15.39
C SER A 261 -11.95 -20.66 -16.42
N LEU A 262 -10.72 -20.28 -16.80
CA LEU A 262 -10.47 -19.26 -17.82
C LEU A 262 -10.98 -19.67 -19.20
N MET A 263 -10.71 -20.91 -19.64
CA MET A 263 -11.19 -21.44 -20.91
C MET A 263 -12.72 -21.46 -21.00
N THR A 264 -13.39 -21.86 -19.93
CA THR A 264 -14.86 -21.90 -19.89
C THR A 264 -15.45 -20.49 -20.03
N THR A 265 -14.92 -19.53 -19.27
CA THR A 265 -15.37 -18.13 -19.36
C THR A 265 -15.00 -17.49 -20.70
N TRP A 266 -13.83 -17.81 -21.26
CA TRP A 266 -13.43 -17.34 -22.58
C TRP A 266 -14.35 -17.85 -23.68
N ARG A 267 -14.79 -19.11 -23.63
CA ARG A 267 -15.81 -19.63 -24.55
C ARG A 267 -17.15 -18.91 -24.41
N GLN A 268 -17.56 -18.55 -23.19
CA GLN A 268 -18.77 -17.77 -22.96
C GLN A 268 -18.67 -16.36 -23.57
N VAL A 269 -17.54 -15.67 -23.36
CA VAL A 269 -17.28 -14.35 -24.00
C VAL A 269 -17.28 -14.49 -25.52
N LYS A 270 -16.61 -15.51 -26.06
CA LYS A 270 -16.53 -15.77 -27.50
C LYS A 270 -17.88 -16.12 -28.14
N SER A 271 -18.77 -16.80 -27.40
CA SER A 271 -20.14 -17.06 -27.88
C SER A 271 -20.99 -15.80 -28.01
N ARG A 272 -20.66 -14.74 -27.25
CA ARG A 272 -21.34 -13.44 -27.28
C ARG A 272 -20.75 -12.45 -28.27
N LEU A 273 -19.57 -12.76 -28.83
CA LEU A 273 -18.91 -12.01 -29.90
C LEU A 273 -19.35 -12.43 -31.31
N LYS A 274 -20.31 -13.36 -31.42
CA LYS A 274 -20.86 -13.82 -32.70
C LYS A 274 -21.77 -12.78 -33.33
#